data_AF-A0A1M7Z2J7-F1
#
_entry.id   AF-A0A1M7Z2J7-F1
#
_cell.length_a   1.000
_cell.length_b   1.000
_cell.length_c   1.000
_cell.angle_alpha   90.00
_cell.angle_beta   90.00
_cell.angle_gamma   90.00
#
_symmetry.space_group_name_H-M   'P 1'
#
loop_
_entity.id
_entity.type
_entity.pdbx_description
1 polymer ?
#
loop_
_entity_poly.entity_id
_entity_poly.type
_entity_poly.pdbx_seq_one_letter_code
_entity_poly.pdbx_strand_id
1 'polypeptide(L)'
;MIFINTAIDEGFWSIFGAVVGAFLGALFGFFTLLFNERRTTSKLSDSLYKEAEFISSYMKDFFISVVSEYKRSKIFHEKGESFSGPSNIDFNTINTIFMELYKTNKIPSVEHRKFIHNIKYQWEMVNAYDIDRVKLIKTNAFYLVDRAKCLDIIYSLVTVLYYFDLFCTNKESFKFDESDFLLQANYIFNKLEIDGDKIINVINKQLTGMKGLS
;
A
#
# COMPACT_ATOMS: atom_id res chain seq x y z
N MET A 1 -77.55 17.95 -2.39
CA MET A 1 -76.28 18.72 -2.51
C MET A 1 -75.27 18.33 -1.42
N ILE A 2 -75.25 17.07 -0.96
CA ILE A 2 -74.33 16.60 0.11
C ILE A 2 -73.32 15.57 -0.45
N PHE A 3 -73.74 14.75 -1.43
CA PHE A 3 -72.89 13.72 -2.05
C PHE A 3 -71.73 14.23 -2.93
N ILE A 4 -71.78 15.48 -3.40
CA ILE A 4 -70.72 16.04 -4.27
C ILE A 4 -69.52 16.51 -3.42
N ASN A 5 -69.76 17.03 -2.21
CA ASN A 5 -68.68 17.49 -1.33
C ASN A 5 -67.85 16.32 -0.77
N THR A 6 -68.49 15.19 -0.42
CA THR A 6 -67.78 14.02 0.13
C THR A 6 -66.91 13.30 -0.90
N ALA A 7 -67.35 13.19 -2.16
CA ALA A 7 -66.56 12.54 -3.21
C ALA A 7 -65.33 13.37 -3.64
N ILE A 8 -65.42 14.71 -3.57
CA ILE A 8 -64.30 15.63 -3.82
C ILE A 8 -63.29 15.54 -2.67
N ASP A 9 -63.76 15.43 -1.41
CA ASP A 9 -62.90 15.27 -0.24
C ASP A 9 -62.15 13.93 -0.29
N GLU A 10 -62.84 12.81 -0.52
CA GLU A 10 -62.21 11.48 -0.59
C GLU A 10 -61.20 11.36 -1.75
N GLY A 11 -61.51 11.97 -2.91
CA GLY A 11 -60.60 12.04 -4.05
C GLY A 11 -59.36 12.90 -3.76
N PHE A 12 -59.53 14.02 -3.05
CA PHE A 12 -58.43 14.87 -2.61
C PHE A 12 -57.52 14.13 -1.61
N TRP A 13 -58.09 13.48 -0.59
CA TRP A 13 -57.31 12.69 0.39
C TRP A 13 -56.60 11.50 -0.23
N SER A 14 -57.20 10.85 -1.24
CA SER A 14 -56.58 9.76 -1.99
C SER A 14 -55.38 10.24 -2.81
N ILE A 15 -55.53 11.35 -3.56
CA ILE A 15 -54.45 11.95 -4.34
C ILE A 15 -53.34 12.47 -3.42
N PHE A 16 -53.70 13.16 -2.34
CA PHE A 16 -52.74 13.66 -1.37
C PHE A 16 -51.97 12.52 -0.68
N GLY A 17 -52.67 11.46 -0.26
CA GLY A 17 -52.07 10.25 0.28
C GLY A 17 -51.13 9.56 -0.70
N ALA A 18 -51.48 9.48 -1.99
CA ALA A 18 -50.64 8.93 -3.04
C ALA A 18 -49.38 9.79 -3.28
N VAL A 19 -49.51 11.12 -3.30
CA VAL A 19 -48.38 12.05 -3.47
C VAL A 19 -47.43 11.98 -2.28
N VAL A 20 -47.95 12.00 -1.05
CA VAL A 20 -47.14 11.86 0.17
C VAL A 20 -46.47 10.48 0.24
N GLY A 21 -47.21 9.42 -0.10
CA GLY A 21 -46.68 8.06 -0.16
C GLY A 21 -45.56 7.91 -1.20
N ALA A 22 -45.73 8.45 -2.40
CA ALA A 22 -44.71 8.46 -3.44
C ALA A 22 -43.47 9.27 -3.05
N PHE A 23 -43.67 10.43 -2.41
CA PHE A 23 -42.59 11.26 -1.91
C PHE A 23 -41.78 10.56 -0.82
N LEU A 24 -42.45 9.99 0.19
CA LEU A 24 -41.79 9.23 1.26
C LEU A 24 -41.10 7.98 0.70
N GLY A 25 -41.74 7.25 -0.22
CA GLY A 25 -41.14 6.11 -0.91
C GLY A 25 -39.86 6.49 -1.66
N ALA A 26 -39.88 7.59 -2.40
CA ALA A 26 -38.70 8.12 -3.09
C ALA A 26 -37.60 8.55 -2.10
N LEU A 27 -37.96 9.21 -1.00
CA LEU A 27 -37.04 9.64 0.05
C LEU A 27 -36.36 8.44 0.74
N PHE A 28 -37.12 7.43 1.15
CA PHE A 28 -36.58 6.20 1.74
C PHE A 28 -35.73 5.40 0.75
N GLY A 29 -36.16 5.34 -0.52
CA GLY A 29 -35.36 4.75 -1.60
C GLY A 29 -34.01 5.47 -1.76
N PHE A 30 -34.01 6.80 -1.75
CA PHE A 30 -32.80 7.62 -1.81
C PHE A 30 -31.88 7.38 -0.61
N PHE A 31 -32.40 7.36 0.63
CA PHE A 31 -31.60 7.05 1.81
C PHE A 31 -31.01 5.65 1.78
N THR A 32 -31.78 4.66 1.33
CA THR A 32 -31.32 3.27 1.18
C THR A 32 -30.18 3.17 0.17
N LEU A 33 -30.30 3.90 -0.95
CA LEU A 33 -29.26 3.99 -1.98
C LEU A 33 -27.98 4.62 -1.43
N LEU A 34 -28.08 5.77 -0.74
CA LEU A 34 -26.93 6.41 -0.08
C LEU A 34 -26.27 5.50 0.96
N PHE A 35 -27.06 4.74 1.73
CA PHE A 35 -26.54 3.84 2.74
C PHE A 35 -25.79 2.65 2.11
N ASN A 36 -26.34 2.06 1.05
CA ASN A 36 -25.70 0.96 0.35
C ASN A 36 -24.40 1.40 -0.34
N GLU A 37 -24.41 2.60 -0.93
CA GLU A 37 -23.21 3.22 -1.51
C GLU A 37 -22.14 3.48 -0.43
N ARG A 38 -22.52 4.02 0.74
CA ARG A 38 -21.60 4.17 1.90
C ARG A 38 -20.99 2.85 2.33
N ARG A 39 -21.82 1.81 2.49
CA ARG A 39 -21.35 0.48 2.90
C ARG A 39 -20.39 -0.14 1.88
N THR A 40 -20.71 0.00 0.59
CA THR A 40 -19.88 -0.55 -0.50
C THR A 40 -18.53 0.12 -0.55
N THR A 41 -18.51 1.46 -0.50
CA THR A 41 -17.24 2.20 -0.48
C THR A 41 -16.39 1.90 0.75
N SER A 42 -17.00 1.80 1.94
CA SER A 42 -16.27 1.44 3.16
C SER A 42 -15.57 0.08 3.02
N LYS A 43 -16.29 -0.94 2.51
CA LYS A 43 -15.69 -2.26 2.26
C LYS A 43 -14.55 -2.21 1.25
N LEU A 44 -14.73 -1.44 0.19
CA LEU A 44 -13.72 -1.28 -0.85
C LEU A 44 -12.46 -0.57 -0.33
N SER A 45 -12.64 0.44 0.54
CA SER A 45 -11.56 1.13 1.25
C SER A 45 -10.80 0.17 2.16
N ASP A 46 -11.51 -0.65 2.94
CA ASP A 46 -10.87 -1.67 3.78
C ASP A 46 -10.10 -2.70 2.94
N SER A 47 -10.63 -3.11 1.79
CA SER A 47 -9.94 -4.00 0.86
C SER A 47 -8.66 -3.38 0.29
N LEU A 48 -8.65 -2.06 0.01
CA LEU A 48 -7.45 -1.36 -0.45
C LEU A 48 -6.30 -1.48 0.56
N TYR A 49 -6.58 -1.21 1.83
CA TYR A 49 -5.55 -1.28 2.87
C TYR A 49 -5.11 -2.71 3.15
N LYS A 50 -6.02 -3.69 3.12
CA LYS A 50 -5.65 -5.10 3.25
C LYS A 50 -4.75 -5.57 2.12
N GLU A 51 -5.05 -5.17 0.89
CA GLU A 51 -4.19 -5.49 -0.26
C GLU A 51 -2.83 -4.80 -0.13
N ALA A 52 -2.79 -3.56 0.35
CA ALA A 52 -1.53 -2.87 0.62
C ALA A 52 -0.71 -3.55 1.72
N GLU A 53 -1.34 -4.02 2.80
CA GLU A 53 -0.68 -4.82 3.85
C GLU A 53 -0.12 -6.14 3.28
N PHE A 54 -0.88 -6.82 2.42
CA PHE A 54 -0.47 -8.06 1.77
C PHE A 54 0.73 -7.84 0.83
N ILE A 55 0.72 -6.78 0.02
CA ILE A 55 1.88 -6.41 -0.80
C ILE A 55 3.08 -6.09 0.11
N SER A 56 2.87 -5.32 1.17
CA SER A 56 3.90 -4.96 2.14
C SER A 56 4.54 -6.19 2.80
N SER A 57 3.78 -7.25 3.09
CA SER A 57 4.36 -8.47 3.68
C SER A 57 5.37 -9.16 2.76
N TYR A 58 5.11 -9.26 1.45
CA TYR A 58 6.12 -9.80 0.52
C TYR A 58 7.39 -8.96 0.47
N MET A 59 7.24 -7.64 0.49
CA MET A 59 8.38 -6.73 0.51
C MET A 59 9.18 -6.83 1.83
N LYS A 60 8.50 -7.02 2.96
CA LYS A 60 9.12 -7.23 4.28
C LYS A 60 9.91 -8.53 4.34
N ASP A 61 9.34 -9.62 3.86
CA ASP A 61 10.03 -10.92 3.83
C ASP A 61 11.31 -10.84 2.99
N PHE A 62 11.21 -10.22 1.80
CA PHE A 62 12.39 -10.00 0.95
C PHE A 62 13.42 -9.08 1.62
N PHE A 63 12.98 -8.00 2.26
CA PHE A 63 13.85 -7.09 3.01
C PHE A 63 14.66 -7.81 4.10
N ILE A 64 14.00 -8.65 4.90
CA ILE A 64 14.64 -9.46 5.96
C ILE A 64 15.72 -10.36 5.35
N SER A 65 15.41 -11.05 4.24
CA SER A 65 16.37 -11.89 3.54
C SER A 65 17.58 -11.11 3.04
N VAL A 66 17.37 -9.95 2.40
CA VAL A 66 18.47 -9.10 1.89
C VAL A 66 19.40 -8.64 3.02
N VAL A 67 18.84 -8.23 4.17
CA VAL A 67 19.64 -7.83 5.34
C VAL A 67 20.46 -9.02 5.89
N SER A 68 19.85 -10.20 5.99
CA SER A 68 20.54 -11.42 6.43
C SER A 68 21.69 -11.78 5.50
N GLU A 69 21.46 -11.72 4.19
CA GLU A 69 22.44 -12.07 3.16
C GLU A 69 23.59 -11.06 3.08
N TYR A 70 23.31 -9.76 3.27
CA TYR A 70 24.33 -8.71 3.42
C TYR A 70 25.32 -9.07 4.54
N LYS A 71 24.82 -9.52 5.70
CA LYS A 71 25.66 -9.90 6.85
C LYS A 71 26.53 -11.13 6.53
N ARG A 72 25.99 -12.13 5.82
CA ARG A 72 26.68 -13.41 5.53
C ARG A 72 27.77 -13.28 4.48
N SER A 73 27.58 -12.43 3.46
CA SER A 73 28.54 -12.14 2.35
C SER A 73 28.91 -13.33 1.43
N LYS A 74 28.89 -14.56 1.95
CA LYS A 74 29.03 -15.81 1.21
C LYS A 74 27.91 -16.75 1.65
N ILE A 75 27.38 -17.51 0.70
CA ILE A 75 26.27 -18.44 0.92
C ILE A 75 26.69 -19.82 0.41
N PHE A 76 26.67 -20.81 1.30
CA PHE A 76 27.08 -22.19 1.04
C PHE A 76 25.85 -23.12 1.03
N HIS A 77 25.38 -23.50 -0.17
CA HIS A 77 24.25 -24.44 -0.30
C HIS A 77 24.50 -25.79 0.38
N GLU A 78 25.75 -26.27 0.39
CA GLU A 78 26.14 -27.52 1.06
C GLU A 78 25.92 -27.48 2.58
N LYS A 79 25.86 -26.28 3.17
CA LYS A 79 25.58 -26.06 4.60
C LYS A 79 24.09 -25.80 4.86
N GLY A 80 23.23 -26.01 3.86
CA GLY A 80 21.80 -25.72 3.92
C GLY A 80 21.47 -24.22 3.86
N GLU A 81 22.43 -23.37 3.47
CA GLU A 81 22.18 -21.93 3.31
C GLU A 81 21.49 -21.67 1.96
N SER A 82 20.54 -20.75 1.96
CA SER A 82 19.83 -20.30 0.75
C SER A 82 19.87 -18.78 0.64
N PHE A 83 19.57 -18.28 -0.54
CA PHE A 83 19.29 -16.87 -0.81
C PHE A 83 17.90 -16.72 -1.38
N SER A 84 17.31 -15.54 -1.19
CA SER A 84 15.97 -15.20 -1.67
C SER A 84 16.05 -14.25 -2.86
N GLY A 85 15.10 -14.37 -3.79
CA GLY A 85 14.82 -13.34 -4.80
C GLY A 85 13.51 -12.63 -4.49
N PRO A 86 13.26 -11.47 -5.11
CA PRO A 86 12.00 -10.77 -4.97
C PRO A 86 10.87 -11.60 -5.57
N SER A 87 9.73 -11.64 -4.88
CA SER A 87 8.53 -12.31 -5.39
C SER A 87 7.89 -11.52 -6.53
N ASN A 88 7.22 -12.21 -7.46
CA ASN A 88 6.40 -11.55 -8.46
C ASN A 88 5.09 -11.08 -7.80
N ILE A 89 4.93 -9.77 -7.67
CA ILE A 89 3.76 -9.14 -7.04
C ILE A 89 2.84 -8.63 -8.16
N ASP A 90 1.58 -9.05 -8.14
CA ASP A 90 0.56 -8.49 -9.04
C ASP A 90 -0.07 -7.23 -8.45
N PHE A 91 0.24 -6.07 -9.03
CA PHE A 91 -0.33 -4.78 -8.64
C PHE A 91 -1.70 -4.50 -9.29
N ASN A 92 -2.24 -5.39 -10.13
CA ASN A 92 -3.52 -5.15 -10.80
C ASN A 92 -4.68 -5.10 -9.82
N THR A 93 -4.67 -5.93 -8.77
CA THR A 93 -5.71 -5.97 -7.75
C THR A 93 -5.81 -4.63 -7.02
N ILE A 94 -4.71 -4.14 -6.46
CA ILE A 94 -4.69 -2.85 -5.76
C ILE A 94 -5.07 -1.69 -6.69
N ASN A 95 -4.60 -1.71 -7.94
CA ASN A 95 -4.96 -0.70 -8.94
C ASN A 95 -6.45 -0.71 -9.30
N THR A 96 -7.05 -1.91 -9.40
CA THR A 96 -8.48 -2.06 -9.71
C THR A 96 -9.34 -1.53 -8.57
N ILE A 97 -9.04 -1.94 -7.33
CA ILE A 97 -9.71 -1.43 -6.12
C ILE A 97 -9.58 0.09 -6.05
N PHE A 98 -8.38 0.61 -6.31
CA PHE A 98 -8.10 2.04 -6.33
C PHE A 98 -8.94 2.79 -7.38
N MET A 99 -9.04 2.26 -8.60
CA MET A 99 -9.84 2.88 -9.67
C MET A 99 -11.35 2.83 -9.38
N GLU A 100 -11.83 1.79 -8.71
CA GLU A 100 -13.22 1.73 -8.25
C GLU A 100 -13.50 2.76 -7.15
N LEU A 101 -12.59 2.94 -6.20
CA LEU A 101 -12.70 4.00 -5.18
C LEU A 101 -12.68 5.39 -5.80
N TYR A 102 -11.81 5.62 -6.80
CA TYR A 102 -11.73 6.88 -7.53
C TYR A 102 -13.07 7.26 -8.18
N LYS A 103 -13.79 6.30 -8.78
CA LYS A 103 -15.12 6.54 -9.37
C LYS A 103 -16.18 6.95 -8.35
N THR A 104 -16.04 6.54 -7.10
CA THR A 104 -17.01 6.83 -6.03
C THR A 104 -16.78 8.17 -5.31
N ASN A 105 -15.81 8.99 -5.77
CA ASN A 105 -15.43 10.28 -5.17
C ASN A 105 -15.09 10.23 -3.67
N LYS A 106 -14.90 9.04 -3.11
CA LYS A 106 -14.89 8.83 -1.67
C LYS A 106 -13.52 8.66 -1.04
N ILE A 107 -12.44 8.59 -1.84
CA ILE A 107 -11.02 8.86 -1.53
C ILE A 107 -10.11 8.11 -2.55
N PRO A 108 -8.87 8.58 -2.86
CA PRO A 108 -8.10 9.48 -2.01
C PRO A 108 -7.39 10.67 -2.67
N SER A 109 -6.92 11.53 -1.77
CA SER A 109 -6.05 12.68 -1.97
C SER A 109 -4.94 12.49 -3.03
N VAL A 110 -4.37 13.61 -3.45
CA VAL A 110 -3.16 13.64 -4.31
C VAL A 110 -2.07 12.68 -3.79
N GLU A 111 -1.93 12.53 -2.47
CA GLU A 111 -0.91 11.69 -1.87
C GLU A 111 -1.14 10.19 -2.09
N HIS A 112 -2.36 9.66 -1.92
CA HIS A 112 -2.52 8.23 -2.20
C HIS A 112 -2.40 7.92 -3.70
N ARG A 113 -2.82 8.84 -4.58
CA ARG A 113 -2.58 8.72 -6.03
C ARG A 113 -1.10 8.53 -6.30
N LYS A 114 -0.26 9.44 -5.78
CA LYS A 114 1.19 9.35 -5.89
C LYS A 114 1.70 8.00 -5.36
N PHE A 115 1.22 7.56 -4.19
CA PHE A 115 1.65 6.30 -3.61
C PHE A 115 1.32 5.09 -4.51
N ILE A 116 0.05 4.87 -4.84
CA ILE A 116 -0.41 3.72 -5.63
C ILE A 116 0.22 3.70 -7.04
N HIS A 117 0.38 4.85 -7.68
CA HIS A 117 1.04 4.90 -9.00
C HIS A 117 2.53 4.60 -8.93
N ASN A 118 3.20 4.89 -7.81
CA ASN A 118 4.64 4.74 -7.68
C ASN A 118 5.09 3.38 -7.12
N ILE A 119 4.27 2.69 -6.31
CA ILE A 119 4.69 1.43 -5.65
C ILE A 119 5.19 0.37 -6.64
N LYS A 120 4.53 0.24 -7.80
CA LYS A 120 4.93 -0.71 -8.84
C LYS A 120 6.32 -0.38 -9.38
N TYR A 121 6.54 0.88 -9.73
CA TYR A 121 7.84 1.34 -10.21
C TYR A 121 8.96 1.13 -9.19
N GLN A 122 8.69 1.41 -7.91
CA GLN A 122 9.66 1.19 -6.84
C GLN A 122 10.01 -0.31 -6.68
N TRP A 123 9.03 -1.19 -6.79
CA TRP A 123 9.28 -2.64 -6.77
C TRP A 123 10.05 -3.12 -8.00
N GLU A 124 9.73 -2.61 -9.18
CA GLU A 124 10.49 -2.90 -10.41
C GLU A 124 11.95 -2.45 -10.29
N MET A 125 12.21 -1.34 -9.61
CA MET A 125 13.58 -0.89 -9.33
C MET A 125 14.33 -1.82 -8.37
N VAL A 126 13.66 -2.29 -7.31
CA VAL A 126 14.21 -3.32 -6.43
C VAL A 126 14.57 -4.59 -7.20
N ASN A 127 13.70 -5.04 -8.11
CA ASN A 127 13.96 -6.20 -8.96
C ASN A 127 15.18 -5.99 -9.87
N ALA A 128 15.34 -4.78 -10.42
CA ALA A 128 16.48 -4.44 -11.25
C ALA A 128 17.80 -4.44 -10.46
N TYR A 129 17.79 -3.99 -9.20
CA TYR A 129 18.97 -4.05 -8.32
C TYR A 129 19.31 -5.47 -7.87
N ASP A 130 18.31 -6.37 -7.77
CA ASP A 130 18.52 -7.76 -7.38
C ASP A 130 19.23 -8.59 -8.45
N ILE A 131 19.14 -8.19 -9.73
CA ILE A 131 19.87 -8.84 -10.83
C ILE A 131 21.34 -8.92 -10.45
N ASP A 132 21.94 -10.11 -10.53
CA ASP A 132 23.34 -10.35 -10.24
C ASP A 132 23.79 -10.01 -8.80
N ARG A 133 22.86 -9.81 -7.86
CA ARG A 133 23.19 -9.56 -6.45
C ARG A 133 23.89 -10.75 -5.81
N VAL A 134 23.54 -11.96 -6.22
CA VAL A 134 24.13 -13.20 -5.72
C VAL A 134 24.72 -13.98 -6.90
N LYS A 135 26.04 -14.20 -6.89
CA LYS A 135 26.77 -14.82 -8.01
C LYS A 135 27.44 -16.12 -7.60
N LEU A 136 27.26 -17.17 -8.39
CA LEU A 136 27.94 -18.46 -8.17
C LEU A 136 29.43 -18.35 -8.50
N ILE A 137 30.29 -18.65 -7.53
CA ILE A 137 31.73 -18.78 -7.73
C ILE A 137 32.02 -20.26 -8.01
N LYS A 138 32.06 -20.61 -9.30
CA LYS A 138 32.19 -22.00 -9.78
C LYS A 138 33.39 -22.76 -9.21
N THR A 139 34.47 -22.05 -8.89
CA THR A 139 35.71 -22.65 -8.35
C THR A 139 35.60 -23.15 -6.92
N ASN A 140 34.66 -22.63 -6.12
CA ASN A 140 34.60 -22.90 -4.67
C ASN A 140 33.21 -23.32 -4.16
N ALA A 141 32.26 -23.63 -5.07
CA ALA A 141 30.90 -24.08 -4.75
C ALA A 141 30.12 -23.20 -3.75
N PHE A 142 30.41 -21.90 -3.70
CA PHE A 142 29.65 -20.93 -2.89
C PHE A 142 29.16 -19.77 -3.75
N TYR A 143 28.12 -19.09 -3.25
CA TYR A 143 27.60 -17.87 -3.84
C TYR A 143 28.17 -16.66 -3.11
N LEU A 144 28.65 -15.67 -3.88
CA LEU A 144 29.11 -14.40 -3.36
C LEU A 144 27.95 -13.40 -3.40
N VAL A 145 27.73 -12.71 -2.28
CA VAL A 145 26.74 -11.63 -2.17
C VAL A 145 27.39 -10.29 -2.44
N ASP A 146 26.87 -9.55 -3.41
CA ASP A 146 27.26 -8.17 -3.68
C ASP A 146 26.65 -7.23 -2.62
N ARG A 147 27.50 -6.82 -1.68
CA ARG A 147 27.08 -5.94 -0.57
C ARG A 147 26.61 -4.57 -1.05
N ALA A 148 27.16 -4.04 -2.14
CA ALA A 148 26.75 -2.71 -2.63
C ALA A 148 25.30 -2.77 -3.12
N LYS A 149 24.98 -3.78 -3.93
CA LYS A 149 23.60 -4.02 -4.40
C LYS A 149 22.62 -4.28 -3.26
N CYS A 150 23.03 -5.02 -2.23
CA CYS A 150 22.20 -5.17 -1.03
C CYS A 150 21.90 -3.83 -0.35
N LEU A 151 22.85 -2.90 -0.27
CA LEU A 151 22.62 -1.57 0.32
C LEU A 151 21.62 -0.76 -0.51
N ASP A 152 21.71 -0.78 -1.85
CA ASP A 152 20.77 -0.09 -2.74
C ASP A 152 19.34 -0.62 -2.59
N ILE A 153 19.20 -1.94 -2.48
CA ILE A 153 17.90 -2.60 -2.24
C ILE A 153 17.36 -2.25 -0.84
N ILE A 154 18.20 -2.34 0.20
CA ILE A 154 17.83 -1.99 1.58
C ILE A 154 17.34 -0.54 1.64
N TYR A 155 18.05 0.40 1.01
CA TYR A 155 17.65 1.80 0.95
C TYR A 155 16.27 1.98 0.32
N SER A 156 16.06 1.35 -0.83
CA SER A 156 14.79 1.43 -1.59
C SER A 156 13.64 0.83 -0.78
N LEU A 157 13.85 -0.36 -0.19
CA LEU A 157 12.84 -1.07 0.58
C LEU A 157 12.49 -0.36 1.89
N VAL A 158 13.46 0.22 2.61
CA VAL A 158 13.17 1.02 3.82
C VAL A 158 12.18 2.13 3.50
N THR A 159 12.45 2.90 2.44
CA THR A 159 11.62 4.03 2.04
C THR A 159 10.20 3.56 1.68
N VAL A 160 10.09 2.52 0.86
CA VAL A 160 8.80 1.99 0.41
C VAL A 160 8.01 1.39 1.58
N LEU A 161 8.65 0.58 2.43
CA LEU A 161 8.01 -0.05 3.58
C LEU A 161 7.54 0.97 4.60
N TYR A 162 8.30 2.05 4.81
CA TYR A 162 7.90 3.17 5.66
C TYR A 162 6.58 3.80 5.18
N TYR A 163 6.48 4.10 3.89
CA TYR A 163 5.26 4.69 3.34
C TYR A 163 4.10 3.71 3.24
N PHE A 164 4.35 2.41 3.01
CA PHE A 164 3.30 1.39 3.17
C PHE A 164 2.72 1.40 4.58
N ASP A 165 3.57 1.54 5.58
CA ASP A 165 3.15 1.53 6.96
C ASP A 165 2.31 2.75 7.32
N LEU A 166 2.76 3.94 6.91
CA LEU A 166 1.98 5.17 7.03
C LEU A 166 0.66 5.08 6.25
N PHE A 167 0.67 4.50 5.06
CA PHE A 167 -0.51 4.34 4.22
C PHE A 167 -1.58 3.47 4.91
N CYS A 168 -1.18 2.33 5.47
CA CYS A 168 -2.11 1.43 6.15
C CYS A 168 -2.54 1.94 7.54
N THR A 169 -1.65 2.64 8.25
CA THR A 169 -1.94 3.16 9.60
C THR A 169 -2.81 4.41 9.55
N ASN A 170 -2.45 5.39 8.72
CA ASN A 170 -3.13 6.69 8.66
C ASN A 170 -4.35 6.67 7.74
N LYS A 171 -4.46 5.67 6.85
CA LYS A 171 -5.59 5.45 5.94
C LYS A 171 -5.99 6.74 5.22
N GLU A 172 -7.23 7.20 5.40
CA GLU A 172 -7.79 8.40 4.78
C GLU A 172 -6.96 9.67 5.03
N SER A 173 -6.21 9.72 6.13
CA SER A 173 -5.35 10.85 6.51
C SER A 173 -3.91 10.72 6.00
N PHE A 174 -3.58 9.69 5.22
CA PHE A 174 -2.25 9.45 4.69
C PHE A 174 -1.71 10.65 3.90
N LYS A 175 -0.46 11.00 4.23
CA LYS A 175 0.37 12.00 3.56
C LYS A 175 1.81 11.54 3.60
N PHE A 176 2.56 11.89 2.56
CA PHE A 176 4.02 11.82 2.62
C PHE A 176 4.53 12.86 3.60
N ASP A 177 5.57 12.52 4.34
CA ASP A 177 6.30 13.44 5.20
C ASP A 177 7.71 13.68 4.64
N GLU A 178 8.39 14.69 5.17
CA GLU A 178 9.77 15.01 4.79
C GLU A 178 10.78 14.31 5.71
N SER A 179 10.39 13.16 6.30
CA SER A 179 11.25 12.39 7.19
C SER A 179 12.51 11.95 6.45
N ASP A 180 13.67 12.16 7.08
CA ASP A 180 14.93 11.71 6.50
C ASP A 180 15.06 10.18 6.51
N PHE A 181 16.03 9.68 5.74
CA PHE A 181 16.28 8.24 5.64
C PHE A 181 16.60 7.61 7.01
N LEU A 182 17.30 8.32 7.90
CA LEU A 182 17.72 7.79 9.19
C LEU A 182 16.51 7.47 10.06
N LEU A 183 15.53 8.38 10.11
CA LEU A 183 14.27 8.18 10.82
C LEU A 183 13.46 7.03 10.22
N GLN A 184 13.32 7.00 8.89
CA GLN A 184 12.60 5.93 8.19
C GLN A 184 13.24 4.56 8.45
N ALA A 185 14.57 4.48 8.37
CA ALA A 185 15.33 3.26 8.60
C ALA A 185 15.19 2.78 10.04
N ASN A 186 15.42 3.64 11.02
CA ASN A 186 15.25 3.27 12.43
C ASN A 186 13.83 2.79 12.72
N TYR A 187 12.81 3.42 12.14
CA TYR A 187 11.43 2.99 12.27
C TYR A 187 11.23 1.55 11.74
N ILE A 188 11.65 1.28 10.51
CA ILE A 188 11.44 -0.02 9.86
C ILE A 188 12.28 -1.13 10.50
N PHE A 189 13.55 -0.89 10.81
CA PHE A 189 14.42 -1.87 11.45
C PHE A 189 13.90 -2.23 12.85
N ASN A 190 13.44 -1.24 13.64
CA ASN A 190 12.84 -1.50 14.95
C ASN A 190 11.52 -2.27 14.82
N LYS A 191 10.65 -1.88 13.86
CA LYS A 191 9.35 -2.54 13.64
C LYS A 191 9.49 -4.01 13.25
N LEU A 192 10.59 -4.37 12.57
CA LEU A 192 10.88 -5.73 12.13
C LEU A 192 11.87 -6.47 13.06
N GLU A 193 12.27 -5.86 14.17
CA GLU A 193 13.21 -6.43 15.15
C GLU A 193 14.56 -6.85 14.54
N ILE A 194 15.05 -6.06 13.57
CA ILE A 194 16.31 -6.34 12.87
C ILE A 194 17.42 -5.45 13.43
N ASP A 195 18.53 -6.05 13.89
CA ASP A 195 19.76 -5.30 14.20
C ASP A 195 20.37 -4.71 12.91
N GLY A 196 20.25 -3.39 12.77
CA GLY A 196 20.55 -2.66 11.54
C GLY A 196 21.58 -1.55 11.64
N ASP A 197 22.04 -1.18 12.85
CA ASP A 197 22.75 0.08 13.09
C ASP A 197 23.94 0.30 12.14
N LYS A 198 24.73 -0.75 11.90
CA LYS A 198 25.88 -0.68 10.98
C LYS A 198 25.43 -0.42 9.55
N ILE A 199 24.35 -1.05 9.10
CA ILE A 199 23.82 -0.92 7.74
C ILE A 199 23.26 0.49 7.54
N ILE A 200 22.44 0.95 8.50
CA ILE A 200 21.85 2.29 8.48
C ILE A 200 22.92 3.37 8.39
N ASN A 201 23.97 3.26 9.21
CA ASN A 201 25.08 4.21 9.22
C ASN A 201 25.87 4.22 7.90
N VAL A 202 26.09 3.06 7.28
CA VAL A 202 26.77 2.97 5.97
C VAL A 202 25.98 3.69 4.89
N ILE A 203 24.67 3.43 4.80
CA ILE A 203 23.80 4.07 3.80
C ILE A 203 23.72 5.58 4.06
N ASN A 204 23.50 6.00 5.30
CA ASN A 204 23.39 7.42 5.65
C ASN A 204 24.68 8.21 5.34
N LYS A 205 25.84 7.59 5.55
CA LYS A 205 27.14 8.18 5.18
C LYS A 205 27.29 8.35 3.66
N GLN A 206 26.82 7.39 2.86
CA GLN A 206 26.84 7.50 1.40
C GLN A 206 25.94 8.64 0.92
N LEU A 207 24.74 8.78 1.49
CA LEU A 207 23.80 9.87 1.15
C LEU A 207 24.35 11.26 1.50
N THR A 208 24.94 11.41 2.68
CA THR A 208 25.52 12.70 3.12
C THR A 208 26.78 13.07 2.34
N GLY A 209 27.60 12.08 1.94
CA GLY A 209 28.76 12.30 1.07
C GLY A 209 28.38 12.80 -0.33
N MET A 210 27.21 12.39 -0.86
CA MET A 210 26.71 12.88 -2.15
C MET A 210 26.18 14.32 -2.08
N LYS A 211 25.56 14.73 -0.95
CA LYS A 211 25.07 16.10 -0.73
C LYS A 211 26.19 17.15 -0.60
N GLY A 212 27.42 16.73 -0.30
CA GLY A 212 28.59 17.62 -0.23
C GLY A 212 29.26 17.91 -1.58
N LEU A 213 28.79 17.28 -2.66
CA LEU A 213 29.33 17.39 -4.02
C LEU A 213 28.35 18.07 -5.01
N SER A 214 27.13 18.39 -4.58
CA SER A 214 26.11 19.15 -5.33
C SER A 214 26.05 20.60 -4.89
#